data_AF-A0A7S0ZS46-F1
#
_entry.id   AF-A0A7S0ZS46-F1
#
_cell.length_a   1.000
_cell.length_b   1.000
_cell.length_c   1.000
_cell.angle_alpha   90.00
_cell.angle_beta   90.00
_cell.angle_gamma   90.00
#
_symmetry.space_group_name_H-M   'P 1'
#
loop_
_entity.id
_entity.type
_entity.pdbx_description
1 polymer ?
#
loop_
_entity_poly.entity_id
_entity_poly.type
_entity_poly.pdbx_seq_one_letter_code
_entity_poly.pdbx_strand_id
1 'polypeptide(L)'
;MLLAPVAQLMRCVLELAADDPQFARLGATAELIVHEGRSSSWSNPEMEAVRAEVRRREDAWQMFTSGKLLSASSEDMFSMAAHHLVLREMVIDVRDGQTVPEYGAIIMRVAHSLLGVRFVCQNDLEDALCHMLGCNSGGELLAPLAQAGLVLAGLADQRTAIEEEDAAPGGVSRAAALVASMLS
;
A
#
# COMPACT_ATOMS: atom_id res chain seq x y z
N MET A 1 -1.60 18.68 -7.79
CA MET A 1 -0.35 17.90 -7.80
C MET A 1 -0.44 16.88 -6.68
N LEU A 2 -0.46 15.58 -6.98
CA LEU A 2 -0.53 14.49 -5.99
C LEU A 2 0.86 14.04 -5.50
N LEU A 3 1.93 14.64 -6.04
CA LEU A 3 3.33 14.29 -5.75
C LEU A 3 3.71 14.50 -4.29
N ALA A 4 3.48 15.69 -3.73
CA ALA A 4 3.83 15.97 -2.33
C ALA A 4 3.08 15.08 -1.31
N PRO A 5 1.76 14.84 -1.43
CA PRO A 5 1.04 13.89 -0.58
C PRO A 5 1.54 12.45 -0.68
N VAL A 6 1.87 11.98 -1.89
CA VAL A 6 2.42 10.62 -2.08
C VAL A 6 3.83 10.52 -1.50
N ALA A 7 4.65 11.54 -1.69
CA ALA A 7 5.98 11.59 -1.09
C ALA A 7 5.91 11.64 0.44
N GLN A 8 4.95 12.39 1.00
CA GLN A 8 4.68 12.41 2.43
C GLN A 8 4.24 11.04 2.95
N LEU A 9 3.34 10.35 2.22
CA LEU A 9 2.91 9.01 2.58
C LEU A 9 4.07 8.02 2.60
N MET A 10 4.92 8.06 1.56
CA MET A 10 6.10 7.20 1.45
C MET A 10 7.15 7.54 2.52
N ARG A 11 7.29 8.81 2.91
CA ARG A 11 8.11 9.23 4.03
C ARG A 11 7.63 8.58 5.34
N CYS A 12 6.32 8.58 5.61
CA CYS A 12 5.79 7.88 6.78
C CYS A 12 6.08 6.37 6.78
N VAL A 13 6.17 5.74 5.59
CA VAL A 13 6.59 4.34 5.46
C VAL A 13 8.07 4.16 5.81
N LEU A 14 8.95 5.08 5.38
CA LEU A 14 10.38 5.02 5.69
C LEU A 14 10.70 5.31 7.16
N GLU A 15 9.84 6.09 7.83
CA GLU A 15 9.96 6.39 9.26
C GLU A 15 9.62 5.17 10.14
N LEU A 16 8.93 4.16 9.59
CA LEU A 16 8.66 2.88 10.24
C LEU A 16 9.93 2.01 10.24
N ALA A 17 10.94 2.37 11.03
CA ALA A 17 12.23 1.69 11.06
C ALA A 17 12.10 0.15 11.21
N ALA A 18 13.08 -0.61 10.69
CA ALA A 18 13.08 -2.07 10.76
C ALA A 18 12.99 -2.61 12.20
N ASP A 19 13.64 -1.93 13.15
CA ASP A 19 13.62 -2.29 14.58
C ASP A 19 12.41 -1.70 15.33
N ASP A 20 11.50 -1.01 14.63
CA ASP A 20 10.30 -0.46 15.24
C ASP A 20 9.35 -1.59 15.66
N PRO A 21 8.97 -1.66 16.95
CA PRO A 21 7.94 -2.59 17.43
C PRO A 21 6.65 -2.56 16.60
N GLN A 22 6.34 -1.43 15.95
CA GLN A 22 5.21 -1.25 15.07
C GLN A 22 5.30 -2.11 13.81
N PHE A 23 6.49 -2.27 13.22
CA PHE A 23 6.67 -3.13 12.04
C PHE A 23 6.36 -4.60 12.38
N ALA A 24 6.89 -5.08 13.50
CA ALA A 24 6.59 -6.41 14.01
C ALA A 24 5.09 -6.61 14.32
N ARG A 25 4.44 -5.59 14.91
CA ARG A 25 2.97 -5.59 15.14
C ARG A 25 2.18 -5.70 13.85
N LEU A 26 2.61 -5.04 12.76
CA LEU A 26 1.97 -5.16 11.46
C LEU A 26 2.11 -6.57 10.89
N GLY A 27 3.29 -7.19 11.02
CA GLY A 27 3.51 -8.58 10.63
C GLY A 27 2.60 -9.56 11.37
N ALA A 28 2.54 -9.46 12.71
CA ALA A 28 1.63 -10.27 13.52
C ALA A 28 0.15 -10.04 13.15
N THR A 29 -0.23 -8.79 12.86
CA THR A 29 -1.58 -8.45 12.40
C THR A 29 -1.88 -9.12 11.05
N ALA A 30 -0.93 -9.15 10.13
CA ALA A 30 -1.09 -9.81 8.83
C ALA A 30 -1.34 -11.32 8.98
N GLU A 31 -0.59 -11.98 9.86
CA GLU A 31 -0.80 -13.40 10.19
C GLU A 31 -2.18 -13.65 10.77
N LEU A 32 -2.61 -12.84 11.74
CA LEU A 32 -3.93 -12.96 12.33
C LEU A 32 -5.06 -12.82 11.29
N ILE A 33 -4.97 -11.84 10.39
CA ILE A 33 -5.96 -11.65 9.31
C ILE A 33 -6.05 -12.88 8.40
N VAL A 34 -4.91 -13.45 8.00
CA VAL A 34 -4.89 -14.62 7.12
C VAL A 34 -5.40 -15.88 7.84
N HIS A 35 -5.09 -16.03 9.13
CA HIS A 35 -5.56 -17.15 9.93
C HIS A 35 -7.06 -17.08 10.25
N GLU A 36 -7.62 -15.89 10.48
CA GLU A 36 -9.07 -15.70 10.69
C GLU A 36 -9.87 -16.16 9.46
N GLY A 37 -9.41 -15.86 8.25
CA GLY A 37 -10.04 -16.32 7.00
C GLY A 37 -10.07 -17.85 6.82
N ARG A 38 -9.30 -18.60 7.62
CA ARG A 38 -9.23 -20.07 7.60
C ARG A 38 -9.96 -20.73 8.78
N SER A 39 -10.32 -19.99 9.83
CA SER A 39 -10.91 -20.52 11.06
C SER A 39 -11.94 -19.55 11.64
N SER A 40 -13.22 -19.94 11.58
CA SER A 40 -14.37 -19.11 11.98
C SER A 40 -14.59 -18.97 13.50
N SER A 41 -13.63 -19.34 14.35
CA SER A 41 -13.85 -19.58 15.78
C SER A 41 -13.26 -18.55 16.74
N TRP A 42 -12.72 -17.42 16.26
CA TRP A 42 -11.97 -16.48 17.10
C TRP A 42 -12.63 -15.10 17.20
N SER A 43 -13.73 -15.02 17.95
CA SER A 43 -14.40 -13.76 18.30
C SER A 43 -14.14 -13.39 19.77
N ASN A 44 -12.90 -12.99 20.09
CA ASN A 44 -12.58 -12.43 21.41
C ASN A 44 -12.37 -10.90 21.32
N PRO A 45 -12.40 -10.18 22.45
CA PRO A 45 -12.27 -8.71 22.45
C PRO A 45 -10.95 -8.20 21.85
N GLU A 46 -9.89 -8.99 21.92
CA GLU A 46 -8.57 -8.65 21.36
C GLU A 46 -8.60 -8.67 19.83
N MET A 47 -9.23 -9.68 19.23
CA MET A 47 -9.46 -9.74 17.78
C MET A 47 -10.36 -8.62 17.28
N GLU A 48 -11.40 -8.25 18.04
CA GLU A 48 -12.23 -7.09 17.71
C GLU A 48 -11.41 -5.79 17.71
N ALA A 49 -10.51 -5.62 18.69
CA ALA A 49 -9.61 -4.47 18.72
C ALA A 49 -8.66 -4.43 17.52
N VAL A 50 -8.11 -5.58 17.13
CA VAL A 50 -7.29 -5.71 15.90
C VAL A 50 -8.10 -5.35 14.67
N ARG A 51 -9.32 -5.89 14.50
CA ARG A 51 -10.19 -5.57 13.37
C ARG A 51 -10.56 -4.08 13.32
N ALA A 52 -10.87 -3.47 14.46
CA ALA A 52 -11.16 -2.04 14.55
C ALA A 52 -9.95 -1.18 14.17
N GLU A 53 -8.74 -1.58 14.55
CA GLU A 53 -7.51 -0.90 14.15
C GLU A 53 -7.24 -1.03 12.64
N VAL A 54 -7.41 -2.23 12.07
CA VAL A 54 -7.27 -2.47 10.63
C VAL A 54 -8.25 -1.61 9.83
N ARG A 55 -9.53 -1.57 10.25
CA ARG A 55 -10.56 -0.71 9.63
C ARG A 55 -10.18 0.77 9.67
N ARG A 56 -9.69 1.27 10.81
CA ARG A 56 -9.25 2.67 10.92
C ARG A 56 -8.11 3.01 9.94
N ARG A 57 -7.15 2.08 9.76
CA ARG A 57 -6.05 2.25 8.78
C ARG A 57 -6.56 2.22 7.34
N GLU A 58 -7.50 1.32 7.05
CA GLU A 58 -8.16 1.26 5.75
C GLU A 58 -8.95 2.55 5.45
N ASP A 59 -9.71 3.06 6.41
CA ASP A 59 -10.44 4.31 6.28
C ASP A 59 -9.50 5.48 5.95
N ALA A 60 -8.35 5.57 6.62
CA ALA A 60 -7.32 6.57 6.33
C ALA A 60 -6.77 6.44 4.90
N TRP A 61 -6.53 5.20 4.44
CA TRP A 61 -6.12 4.94 3.06
C TRP A 61 -7.21 5.33 2.05
N GLN A 62 -8.48 5.03 2.31
CA GLN A 62 -9.59 5.44 1.45
C GLN A 62 -9.76 6.96 1.42
N MET A 63 -9.54 7.65 2.54
CA MET A 63 -9.50 9.11 2.58
C MET A 63 -8.35 9.68 1.74
N PHE A 64 -7.20 9.00 1.73
CA PHE A 64 -6.06 9.38 0.90
C PHE A 64 -6.35 9.23 -0.59
N THR A 65 -6.80 8.05 -1.02
CA THR A 65 -7.07 7.75 -2.44
C THR A 65 -8.26 8.55 -2.99
N SER A 66 -9.25 8.88 -2.16
CA SER A 66 -10.35 9.78 -2.54
C SER A 66 -9.96 11.27 -2.59
N GLY A 67 -8.70 11.61 -2.28
CA GLY A 67 -8.20 12.98 -2.26
C GLY A 67 -8.71 13.82 -1.08
N LYS A 68 -9.51 13.25 -0.17
CA LYS A 68 -10.05 13.93 1.02
C LYS A 68 -8.96 14.20 2.06
N LEU A 69 -7.90 13.40 2.08
CA LEU A 69 -6.76 13.61 2.97
C LEU A 69 -5.92 14.84 2.60
N LEU A 70 -6.02 15.32 1.36
CA LEU A 70 -5.25 16.47 0.87
C LEU A 70 -5.62 17.78 1.58
N SER A 71 -6.81 17.86 2.19
CA SER A 71 -7.23 19.01 2.98
C SER A 71 -7.04 18.84 4.49
N ALA A 72 -6.68 17.64 4.95
CA ALA A 72 -6.53 17.32 6.36
C ALA A 72 -5.04 17.20 6.69
N SER A 73 -4.45 18.22 7.32
CA SER A 73 -3.02 18.25 7.69
C SER A 73 -2.68 17.35 8.90
N SER A 74 -3.36 16.21 9.05
CA SER A 74 -3.08 15.28 10.15
C SER A 74 -2.02 14.29 9.69
N GLU A 75 -0.77 14.54 10.12
CA GLU A 75 0.36 13.62 9.97
C GLU A 75 0.00 12.20 10.43
N ASP A 76 -0.79 12.08 11.49
CA ASP A 76 -1.33 10.81 11.98
C ASP A 76 -2.12 10.04 10.90
N MET A 77 -2.92 10.72 10.08
CA MET A 77 -3.69 10.06 9.02
C MET A 77 -2.80 9.55 7.88
N PHE A 78 -1.73 10.29 7.54
CA PHE A 78 -0.73 9.81 6.58
C PHE A 78 -0.01 8.59 7.14
N SER A 79 0.37 8.60 8.42
CA SER A 79 0.96 7.45 9.10
C SER A 79 0.02 6.24 9.10
N MET A 80 -1.28 6.42 9.42
CA MET A 80 -2.26 5.34 9.39
C MET A 80 -2.44 4.74 7.99
N ALA A 81 -2.51 5.60 6.95
CA ALA A 81 -2.59 5.15 5.56
C ALA A 81 -1.30 4.44 5.10
N ALA A 82 -0.13 4.91 5.52
CA ALA A 82 1.15 4.28 5.27
C ALA A 82 1.23 2.88 5.90
N HIS A 83 0.82 2.75 7.16
CA HIS A 83 0.74 1.46 7.85
C HIS A 83 -0.26 0.50 7.18
N HIS A 84 -1.36 1.01 6.63
CA HIS A 84 -2.28 0.17 5.86
C HIS A 84 -1.60 -0.45 4.63
N LEU A 85 -0.79 0.32 3.89
CA LEU A 85 -0.07 -0.18 2.72
C LEU A 85 0.94 -1.26 3.08
N VAL A 86 1.73 -1.02 4.13
CA VAL A 86 2.67 -2.02 4.65
C VAL A 86 1.94 -3.30 5.06
N LEU A 87 0.84 -3.16 5.82
CA LEU A 87 0.03 -4.29 6.24
C LEU A 87 -0.53 -5.07 5.04
N ARG A 88 -1.01 -4.36 4.01
CA ARG A 88 -1.58 -4.98 2.81
C ARG A 88 -0.54 -5.81 2.07
N GLU A 89 0.68 -5.31 1.89
CA GLU A 89 1.76 -6.06 1.24
C GLU A 89 2.18 -7.28 2.09
N MET A 90 2.23 -7.16 3.43
CA MET A 90 2.48 -8.31 4.31
C MET A 90 1.38 -9.37 4.22
N VAL A 91 0.11 -8.96 4.18
CA VAL A 91 -1.03 -9.89 4.07
C VAL A 91 -0.98 -10.68 2.77
N ILE A 92 -0.53 -10.07 1.67
CA ILE A 92 -0.35 -10.77 0.39
C ILE A 92 0.65 -11.92 0.56
N ASP A 93 1.83 -11.64 1.10
CA ASP A 93 2.89 -12.65 1.29
C ASP A 93 2.44 -13.79 2.22
N VAL A 94 1.83 -13.44 3.36
CA VAL A 94 1.34 -14.44 4.32
C VAL A 94 0.21 -15.29 3.71
N ARG A 95 -0.67 -14.68 2.91
CA ARG A 95 -1.76 -15.41 2.22
C ARG A 95 -1.20 -16.43 1.23
N ASP A 96 -0.11 -16.09 0.55
CA ASP A 96 0.64 -16.95 -0.36
C ASP A 96 1.51 -17.99 0.38
N GLY A 97 1.42 -18.05 1.72
CA GLY A 97 2.15 -19.00 2.56
C GLY A 97 3.62 -18.66 2.74
N GLN A 98 4.04 -17.44 2.39
CA GLN A 98 5.38 -16.93 2.66
C GLN A 98 5.48 -16.38 4.08
N THR A 99 6.71 -16.26 4.58
CA THR A 99 6.99 -15.56 5.84
C THR A 99 6.84 -14.04 5.67
N VAL A 100 6.64 -13.32 6.76
CA VAL A 100 6.62 -11.84 6.75
C VAL A 100 7.91 -11.32 6.07
N PRO A 101 7.80 -10.50 5.01
CA PRO A 101 8.95 -10.02 4.27
C PRO A 101 9.84 -9.08 5.09
N GLU A 102 11.13 -9.07 4.76
CA GLU A 102 12.10 -8.14 5.34
C GLU A 102 11.74 -6.68 5.03
N TYR A 103 12.09 -5.77 5.95
CA TYR A 103 11.77 -4.34 5.87
C TYR A 103 12.09 -3.71 4.51
N GLY A 104 13.33 -3.90 4.02
CA GLY A 104 13.75 -3.36 2.73
C GLY A 104 12.93 -3.88 1.55
N ALA A 105 12.53 -5.15 1.57
CA ALA A 105 11.68 -5.72 0.52
C ALA A 105 10.27 -5.10 0.53
N ILE A 106 9.71 -4.81 1.69
CA ILE A 106 8.39 -4.15 1.81
C ILE A 106 8.45 -2.72 1.28
N ILE A 107 9.43 -1.92 1.71
CA ILE A 107 9.56 -0.53 1.28
C ILE A 107 9.56 -0.44 -0.24
N MET A 108 10.36 -1.29 -0.90
CA MET A 108 10.51 -1.26 -2.34
C MET A 108 9.22 -1.68 -3.07
N ARG A 109 8.45 -2.62 -2.50
CA ARG A 109 7.13 -2.99 -3.03
C ARG A 109 6.10 -1.88 -2.84
N VAL A 110 6.05 -1.26 -1.66
CA VAL A 110 5.15 -0.13 -1.40
C VAL A 110 5.49 1.04 -2.31
N ALA A 111 6.77 1.37 -2.49
CA ALA A 111 7.24 2.39 -3.41
C ALA A 111 6.84 2.07 -4.85
N HIS A 112 6.97 0.81 -5.28
CA HIS A 112 6.52 0.39 -6.60
C HIS A 112 5.00 0.52 -6.77
N SER A 113 4.22 0.10 -5.78
CA SER A 113 2.76 0.19 -5.77
C SER A 113 2.27 1.65 -5.80
N LEU A 114 2.96 2.58 -5.12
CA LEU A 114 2.57 3.99 -5.04
C LEU A 114 3.07 4.83 -6.22
N LEU A 115 4.33 4.65 -6.61
CA LEU A 115 5.01 5.51 -7.59
C LEU A 115 5.03 4.90 -8.99
N GLY A 116 4.70 3.60 -9.13
CA GLY A 116 4.78 2.87 -10.39
C GLY A 116 6.21 2.60 -10.88
N VAL A 117 7.22 3.04 -10.13
CA VAL A 117 8.64 2.95 -10.48
C VAL A 117 9.31 1.87 -9.64
N ARG A 118 10.26 1.14 -10.25
CA ARG A 118 11.12 0.21 -9.51
C ARG A 118 12.42 0.92 -9.16
N PHE A 119 12.70 1.02 -7.87
CA PHE A 119 13.97 1.54 -7.36
C PHE A 119 14.97 0.38 -7.27
N VAL A 120 16.27 0.67 -7.37
CA VAL A 120 17.32 -0.35 -7.24
C VAL A 120 17.69 -0.53 -5.77
N CYS A 121 17.77 0.57 -5.02
CA CYS A 121 18.01 0.56 -3.59
C CYS A 121 17.18 1.61 -2.83
N GLN A 122 17.20 1.53 -1.50
CA GLN A 122 16.50 2.50 -0.63
C GLN A 122 17.04 3.93 -0.79
N ASN A 123 18.34 4.10 -1.02
CA ASN A 123 18.93 5.44 -1.22
C ASN A 123 18.33 6.14 -2.45
N ASP A 124 18.14 5.41 -3.57
CA ASP A 124 17.53 5.98 -4.78
C ASP A 124 16.09 6.47 -4.53
N LEU A 125 15.37 5.76 -3.66
CA LEU A 125 14.02 6.11 -3.25
C LEU A 125 14.01 7.35 -2.37
N GLU A 126 14.92 7.44 -1.40
CA GLU A 126 15.07 8.61 -0.51
C GLU A 126 15.43 9.87 -1.30
N ASP A 127 16.34 9.76 -2.27
CA ASP A 127 16.71 10.87 -3.16
C ASP A 127 15.51 11.32 -4.00
N ALA A 128 14.77 10.37 -4.58
CA ALA A 128 13.54 10.68 -5.33
C ALA A 128 12.48 11.38 -4.46
N LEU A 129 12.34 10.98 -3.20
CA LEU A 129 11.43 11.61 -2.23
C LEU A 129 11.87 13.04 -1.87
N CYS A 130 13.16 13.26 -1.64
CA CYS A 130 13.72 14.59 -1.41
C CYS A 130 13.36 15.53 -2.57
N HIS A 131 13.52 15.07 -3.81
CA HIS A 131 13.12 15.84 -4.99
C HIS A 131 11.60 16.09 -5.07
N MET A 132 10.77 15.08 -4.78
CA MET A 132 9.31 15.23 -4.80
C MET A 132 8.77 16.17 -3.70
N LEU A 133 9.45 16.25 -2.57
CA LEU A 133 9.12 17.16 -1.46
C LEU A 133 9.69 18.57 -1.66
N GLY A 134 10.46 18.81 -2.74
CA GLY A 134 11.08 20.11 -3.00
C GLY A 134 12.27 20.41 -2.09
N CYS A 135 12.87 19.39 -1.47
CA CYS A 135 14.15 19.53 -0.78
C CYS A 135 15.23 19.71 -1.86
N ASN A 136 15.73 20.93 -2.03
CA ASN A 136 16.76 21.26 -3.02
C ASN A 136 18.08 20.51 -2.76
N SER A 137 18.24 19.31 -3.31
CA SER A 137 19.53 18.71 -3.61
C SER A 137 19.80 18.92 -5.11
N GLY A 138 20.83 19.69 -5.46
CA GLY A 138 21.24 19.84 -6.84
C GLY A 138 21.80 18.52 -7.37
N GLY A 139 21.20 17.95 -8.40
CA GLY A 139 21.70 16.74 -9.06
C GLY A 139 20.66 16.05 -9.92
N GLU A 140 21.07 15.66 -11.13
CA GLU A 140 20.26 15.07 -12.19
C GLU A 140 19.62 13.73 -11.82
N LEU A 141 18.35 13.70 -11.41
CA LEU A 141 17.56 12.46 -11.31
C LEU A 141 16.10 12.67 -11.75
N LEU A 142 15.90 13.50 -12.77
CA LEU A 142 14.57 13.79 -13.35
C LEU A 142 14.05 12.69 -14.30
N ALA A 143 14.89 11.73 -14.72
CA ALA A 143 14.48 10.72 -15.70
C ALA A 143 13.47 9.69 -15.14
N PRO A 144 13.64 9.12 -13.93
CA PRO A 144 12.69 8.11 -13.40
C PRO A 144 11.36 8.73 -12.95
N LEU A 145 11.38 9.94 -12.40
CA LEU A 145 10.19 10.64 -11.91
C LEU A 145 9.33 11.23 -13.05
N ALA A 146 9.94 11.62 -14.18
CA ALA A 146 9.18 12.03 -15.38
C ALA A 146 8.37 10.87 -15.99
N GLN A 147 8.73 9.62 -15.70
CA GLN A 147 8.02 8.39 -16.08
C GLN A 147 7.10 7.83 -14.98
N ALA A 148 7.12 8.41 -13.77
CA ALA A 148 6.26 7.98 -12.67
C ALA A 148 4.78 8.33 -12.97
N GLY A 149 4.09 7.42 -13.64
CA GLY A 149 2.64 7.43 -13.71
C GLY A 149 2.08 7.12 -12.33
N LEU A 150 1.57 8.12 -11.61
CA LEU A 150 0.88 7.92 -10.35
C LEU A 150 -0.31 6.95 -10.55
N VAL A 151 -0.14 5.68 -10.18
CA VAL A 151 -1.18 4.64 -10.24
C VAL A 151 -2.08 4.75 -9.00
N LEU A 152 -2.68 5.92 -8.77
CA LEU A 152 -3.65 6.09 -7.68
C LEU A 152 -5.04 5.55 -8.04
N ALA A 153 -5.31 5.30 -9.32
CA ALA A 153 -6.60 4.81 -9.80
C ALA A 153 -6.76 3.27 -9.74
N GLY A 154 -5.66 2.51 -9.68
CA GLY A 154 -5.69 1.05 -9.76
C GLY A 154 -5.81 0.31 -8.42
N LEU A 155 -5.48 0.97 -7.30
CA LEU A 155 -5.48 0.35 -5.97
C LEU A 155 -6.87 0.33 -5.30
N ALA A 156 -7.79 1.21 -5.72
CA ALA A 156 -9.17 1.21 -5.25
C ALA A 156 -10.03 0.10 -5.89
N ASP A 157 -9.63 -0.41 -7.06
CA ASP A 157 -10.43 -1.36 -7.87
C ASP A 157 -10.20 -2.83 -7.51
N GLN A 158 -9.26 -3.15 -6.61
CA GLN A 158 -9.06 -4.52 -6.09
C GLN A 158 -10.12 -4.94 -5.04
N ARG A 159 -11.23 -4.20 -4.95
CA ARG A 159 -12.33 -4.35 -3.99
C ARG A 159 -13.38 -5.41 -4.39
N THR A 160 -13.04 -6.46 -5.11
CA THR A 160 -14.03 -7.53 -5.44
C THR A 160 -13.50 -8.96 -5.32
N ALA A 161 -12.59 -9.23 -4.38
CA ALA A 161 -12.15 -10.60 -4.11
C ALA A 161 -12.17 -11.01 -2.62
N ILE A 162 -12.78 -10.19 -1.75
CA ILE A 162 -12.97 -10.53 -0.34
C ILE A 162 -14.43 -10.24 0.02
N GLU A 163 -15.35 -10.97 -0.63
CA GLU A 163 -16.68 -11.35 -0.12
C GLU A 163 -17.44 -12.06 -1.28
N GLU A 164 -17.83 -13.31 -1.04
CA GLU A 164 -18.81 -14.15 -1.75
C GLU A 164 -18.69 -14.35 -3.28
N GLU A 165 -18.48 -15.59 -3.74
CA GLU A 165 -19.59 -16.52 -4.05
C GLU A 165 -19.11 -17.69 -4.94
N ASP A 166 -19.52 -18.87 -4.52
CA ASP A 166 -19.48 -20.15 -5.22
C ASP A 166 -20.44 -20.09 -6.43
N ALA A 167 -19.94 -19.97 -7.67
CA ALA A 167 -20.57 -20.51 -8.91
C ALA A 167 -19.87 -20.07 -10.22
N ALA A 168 -19.37 -21.07 -10.95
CA ALA A 168 -19.25 -21.18 -12.42
C ALA A 168 -18.23 -20.31 -13.20
N PRO A 169 -17.71 -20.84 -14.34
CA PRO A 169 -16.52 -20.31 -15.01
C PRO A 169 -16.87 -19.41 -16.20
N GLY A 170 -16.08 -18.35 -16.39
CA GLY A 170 -16.06 -17.60 -17.66
C GLY A 170 -16.31 -16.11 -17.50
N GLY A 171 -15.35 -15.40 -16.91
CA GLY A 171 -15.32 -13.94 -16.89
C GLY A 171 -14.05 -13.45 -17.58
N VAL A 172 -14.14 -13.16 -18.88
CA VAL A 172 -13.09 -12.51 -19.66
C VAL A 172 -12.75 -11.16 -19.02
N SER A 173 -11.50 -11.01 -18.59
CA SER A 173 -11.00 -9.81 -17.92
C SER A 173 -11.24 -8.56 -18.77
N ARG A 174 -11.89 -7.54 -18.19
CA ARG A 174 -12.20 -6.23 -18.82
C ARG A 174 -10.97 -5.54 -19.44
N ALA A 175 -9.78 -5.88 -18.96
CA ALA A 175 -8.52 -5.42 -19.55
C ALA A 175 -8.30 -5.95 -20.99
N ALA A 176 -8.73 -7.18 -21.29
CA ALA A 176 -8.64 -7.75 -22.63
C ALA A 176 -9.64 -7.11 -23.61
N ALA A 177 -10.81 -6.68 -23.11
CA ALA A 177 -11.83 -6.00 -23.92
C ALA A 177 -11.40 -4.60 -24.36
N LEU A 178 -10.62 -3.89 -23.54
CA LEU A 178 -10.10 -2.55 -23.87
C LEU A 178 -8.99 -2.59 -24.93
N VAL A 179 -8.15 -3.62 -24.93
CA VAL A 179 -7.08 -3.78 -25.94
C VAL A 179 -7.64 -4.19 -27.29
N ALA A 180 -8.68 -5.03 -27.33
CA ALA A 180 -9.35 -5.41 -28.58
C ALA A 180 -10.07 -4.23 -29.26
N SER A 181 -10.60 -3.29 -28.47
CA SER A 181 -11.29 -2.08 -28.96
C SER A 181 -10.36 -1.07 -29.65
N MET A 182 -9.07 -1.04 -29.29
CA MET A 182 -8.09 -0.14 -29.90
C MET A 182 -7.40 -0.69 -31.16
N LEU A 183 -7.67 -1.96 -31.50
CA LEU A 183 -7.14 -2.62 -32.69
C LEU A 183 -8.22 -2.86 -33.77
N SER A 184 -9.41 -2.26 -33.61
CA SER A 184 -10.52 -2.31 -34.58
C SER A 184 -10.68 -0.98 -35.31
#